data_AF-A0A8T4UZW9-F1
#
_entry.id   AF-A0A8T4UZW9-F1
#
_cell.length_a   1.000
_cell.length_b   1.000
_cell.length_c   1.000
_cell.angle_alpha   90.00
_cell.angle_beta   90.00
_cell.angle_gamma   90.00
#
_symmetry.space_group_name_H-M   'P 1'
#
loop_
_entity.id
_entity.type
_entity.pdbx_description
1 polymer ?
#
loop_
_entity_poly.entity_id
_entity_poly.type
_entity_poly.pdbx_seq_one_letter_code
_entity_poly.pdbx_strand_id
1 'polypeptide(L)'
;NNNYGYSIREFLGSAGGTYNYRCTQNKGTAPNCDLGLSPHSYGVAIDVRPDLNPDYSKKINDECNHQLPDCIIESFKDAGFRWGGDWNTYCDPMHFEYLSGSVADVQGDVIDVEEDTTAYVVQYVLGETLVQELDVDIFSNMMQTISDDEIDFKSYVSTRGCSCGSKCGDYAIKLFDVAEKYDLDPFLLLAIMMQESSCQYDVTSSASCVGLMQICSWDVCSSELDLNTIRDLSGEDNIDNNIECGAIILDEKYETALSDGDRIYDCGLKETYNDWSSAVRGYNGWTSVGRCSSVGDQVYYVEDIQELYNQLAELYNDEAG
;
A
#
# COMPACT_ATOMS: atom_id res chain seq x y z
N ASN A 1 6.14 21.94 11.03
CA ASN A 1 7.43 21.57 11.67
C ASN A 1 7.45 20.09 11.95
N ASN A 2 7.79 19.28 10.95
CA ASN A 2 8.89 18.30 10.96
C ASN A 2 8.79 17.52 9.64
N ASN A 3 9.72 17.81 8.73
CA ASN A 3 9.99 17.07 7.50
C ASN A 3 10.52 15.69 7.87
N TYR A 4 9.91 14.63 7.35
CA TYR A 4 10.57 13.33 7.15
C TYR A 4 10.02 12.68 5.88
N GLY A 5 10.20 13.34 4.73
CA GLY A 5 10.16 12.69 3.43
C GLY A 5 11.60 12.31 3.06
N TYR A 6 12.04 11.14 3.52
CA TYR A 6 13.25 10.51 3.01
C TYR A 6 12.81 9.39 2.07
N SER A 7 13.26 9.42 0.81
CA SER A 7 13.03 8.28 -0.09
C SER A 7 13.86 7.07 0.35
N ILE A 8 13.40 5.84 0.15
CA ILE A 8 14.22 4.62 0.37
C ILE A 8 15.58 4.69 -0.34
N ARG A 9 15.70 5.43 -1.46
CA ARG A 9 16.98 5.68 -2.14
C ARG A 9 18.00 6.40 -1.24
N GLU A 10 17.56 7.31 -0.37
CA GLU A 10 18.42 7.94 0.64
C GLU A 10 18.75 6.97 1.79
N PHE A 11 17.89 6.00 2.10
CA PHE A 11 18.17 4.92 3.06
C PHE A 11 19.15 3.85 2.50
N LEU A 12 19.17 3.62 1.19
CA LEU A 12 20.06 2.64 0.56
C LEU A 12 21.45 3.18 0.21
N GLY A 13 21.62 4.51 0.15
CA GLY A 13 22.89 5.17 -0.16
C GLY A 13 24.05 4.87 0.81
N SER A 14 23.80 4.24 1.96
CA SER A 14 24.84 3.78 2.90
C SER A 14 24.64 2.36 3.45
N ALA A 15 24.03 1.42 2.71
CA ALA A 15 24.06 0.00 3.08
C ALA A 15 25.52 -0.52 3.09
N GLY A 16 26.23 -0.29 4.20
CA GLY A 16 27.68 -0.38 4.32
C GLY A 16 28.16 -1.64 5.01
N GLY A 17 27.25 -2.52 5.42
CA GLY A 17 27.57 -3.73 6.17
C GLY A 17 27.00 -4.98 5.51
N THR A 18 27.39 -5.31 4.28
CA THR A 18 27.09 -6.63 3.69
C THR A 18 28.16 -7.65 4.11
N TYR A 19 28.87 -8.28 3.17
CA TYR A 19 29.92 -9.24 3.50
C TYR A 19 31.13 -8.57 4.19
N ASN A 20 31.46 -9.05 5.38
CA ASN A 20 32.65 -8.63 6.11
C ASN A 20 33.20 -9.80 6.91
N TYR A 21 34.38 -10.30 6.49
CA TYR A 21 35.05 -11.43 7.14
C TYR A 21 35.69 -11.02 8.47
N ARG A 22 34.95 -11.20 9.58
CA ARG A 22 35.32 -10.77 10.93
C ARG A 22 34.74 -11.69 12.01
N CYS A 23 35.35 -11.67 13.18
CA CYS A 23 34.77 -12.32 14.36
C CYS A 23 33.56 -11.55 14.87
N THR A 24 32.59 -12.27 15.45
CA THR A 24 31.44 -11.67 16.15
C THR A 24 31.93 -10.71 17.23
N GLN A 25 31.38 -9.50 17.24
CA GLN A 25 31.78 -8.40 18.15
C GLN A 25 33.28 -8.08 18.14
N ASN A 26 33.99 -8.41 17.04
CA ASN A 26 35.44 -8.30 16.91
C ASN A 26 36.21 -9.02 18.05
N LYS A 27 35.67 -10.12 18.59
CA LYS A 27 36.30 -10.94 19.64
C LYS A 27 37.16 -12.06 19.03
N GLY A 28 38.47 -11.81 18.94
CA GLY A 28 39.46 -12.74 18.38
C GLY A 28 40.01 -12.27 17.03
N THR A 29 40.58 -13.20 16.26
CA THR A 29 41.09 -12.92 14.90
C THR A 29 40.70 -14.06 13.98
N ALA A 30 39.88 -13.77 12.97
CA ALA A 30 39.40 -14.78 12.03
C ALA A 30 40.58 -15.55 11.38
N PRO A 31 40.47 -16.88 11.21
CA PRO A 31 39.30 -17.73 11.49
C PRO A 31 39.15 -18.15 12.98
N ASN A 32 40.09 -17.79 13.85
CA ASN A 32 40.09 -18.18 15.26
C ASN A 32 39.36 -17.13 16.13
N CYS A 33 38.04 -17.22 16.13
CA CYS A 33 37.16 -16.29 16.86
C CYS A 33 36.71 -16.86 18.20
N ASP A 34 36.71 -16.01 19.24
CA ASP A 34 36.31 -16.41 20.60
C ASP A 34 34.81 -16.73 20.68
N LEU A 35 34.01 -16.01 19.89
CA LEU A 35 32.54 -16.11 19.84
C LEU A 35 32.03 -16.62 18.48
N GLY A 36 32.90 -17.14 17.62
CA GLY A 36 32.58 -17.51 16.24
C GLY A 36 32.68 -16.34 15.25
N LEU A 37 32.51 -16.66 13.96
CA LEU A 37 32.45 -15.67 12.88
C LEU A 37 31.12 -14.92 12.91
N SER A 38 31.16 -13.66 12.48
CA SER A 38 29.98 -12.81 12.36
C SER A 38 29.04 -13.33 11.26
N PRO A 39 27.71 -13.15 11.37
CA PRO A 39 26.77 -13.38 10.28
C PRO A 39 27.17 -12.70 8.95
N HIS A 40 27.74 -11.49 9.02
CA HIS A 40 28.32 -10.81 7.85
C HIS A 40 29.46 -11.59 7.18
N SER A 41 30.16 -12.45 7.90
CA SER A 41 31.24 -13.28 7.33
C SER A 41 30.72 -14.46 6.50
N TYR A 42 29.42 -14.71 6.55
CA TYR A 42 28.73 -15.70 5.72
C TYR A 42 27.87 -15.04 4.64
N GLY A 43 27.88 -13.70 4.55
CA GLY A 43 27.01 -12.97 3.64
C GLY A 43 25.53 -13.08 3.98
N VAL A 44 25.16 -13.53 5.18
CA VAL A 44 23.75 -13.71 5.60
C VAL A 44 23.21 -12.55 6.45
N ALA A 45 23.91 -11.42 6.47
CA ALA A 45 23.48 -10.24 7.21
C ALA A 45 23.78 -8.94 6.48
N ILE A 46 22.95 -7.93 6.75
CA ILE A 46 23.03 -6.59 6.18
C ILE A 46 22.80 -5.52 7.26
N ASP A 47 23.61 -4.46 7.22
CA ASP A 47 23.39 -3.26 8.02
C ASP A 47 22.82 -2.12 7.16
N VAL A 48 21.64 -1.60 7.52
CA VAL A 48 20.93 -0.51 6.83
C VAL A 48 21.15 0.82 7.56
N ARG A 49 21.67 1.83 6.85
CA ARG A 49 22.01 3.16 7.40
C ARG A 49 22.75 3.11 8.76
N PRO A 50 23.89 2.41 8.86
CA PRO A 50 24.65 2.31 10.11
C PRO A 50 25.10 3.68 10.66
N ASP A 51 25.17 4.72 9.82
CA ASP A 51 25.45 6.09 10.22
C ASP A 51 24.35 6.73 11.07
N LEU A 52 23.09 6.37 10.82
CA LEU A 52 21.92 6.88 11.54
C LEU A 52 21.39 5.92 12.60
N ASN A 53 21.61 4.61 12.41
CA ASN A 53 21.08 3.55 13.25
C ASN A 53 22.19 2.73 13.93
N PRO A 54 23.17 3.36 14.61
CA PRO A 54 24.29 2.63 15.21
C PRO A 54 23.82 1.73 16.35
N ASP A 55 24.59 0.69 16.61
CA ASP A 55 24.34 -0.24 17.70
C ASP A 55 24.65 0.36 19.07
N TYR A 56 23.88 -0.04 20.08
CA TYR A 56 24.11 0.35 21.47
C TYR A 56 23.51 -0.64 22.48
N SER A 57 24.06 -0.64 23.70
CA SER A 57 23.49 -1.42 24.81
C SER A 57 22.25 -0.73 25.37
N LYS A 58 21.15 -1.48 25.53
CA LYS A 58 19.90 -0.99 26.16
C LYS A 58 19.55 -1.78 27.42
N LYS A 59 18.70 -1.23 28.28
CA LYS A 59 18.19 -2.00 29.43
C LYS A 59 17.20 -3.04 28.96
N ILE A 60 17.02 -4.08 29.76
CA ILE A 60 16.04 -5.13 29.49
C ILE A 60 14.64 -4.53 29.36
N ASN A 61 13.94 -4.87 28.29
CA ASN A 61 12.60 -4.37 27.91
C ASN A 61 12.52 -2.89 27.51
N ASP A 62 13.64 -2.17 27.36
CA ASP A 62 13.60 -0.87 26.70
C ASP A 62 13.35 -1.08 25.18
N GLU A 63 12.60 -0.18 24.57
CA GLU A 63 12.43 -0.15 23.11
C GLU A 63 13.75 0.21 22.42
N CYS A 64 13.95 -0.31 21.21
CA CYS A 64 15.09 0.05 20.38
C CYS A 64 14.79 1.36 19.65
N ASN A 65 15.66 2.35 19.76
CA ASN A 65 15.49 3.64 19.11
C ASN A 65 16.17 3.59 17.74
N HIS A 66 15.42 3.92 16.69
CA HIS A 66 15.88 3.92 15.31
C HIS A 66 15.19 5.00 14.48
N GLN A 67 15.76 5.24 13.32
CA GLN A 67 15.19 6.09 12.26
C GLN A 67 14.78 5.28 11.03
N LEU A 68 14.84 3.94 11.10
CA LEU A 68 14.32 3.07 10.05
C LEU A 68 12.78 3.17 10.00
N PRO A 69 12.17 3.32 8.82
CA PRO A 69 10.73 3.16 8.64
C PRO A 69 10.26 1.74 9.02
N ASP A 70 9.05 1.63 9.57
CA ASP A 70 8.48 0.35 9.99
C ASP A 70 8.31 -0.62 8.82
N CYS A 71 7.92 -0.12 7.63
CA CYS A 71 7.80 -0.92 6.42
C CYS A 71 9.11 -1.65 6.05
N ILE A 72 10.29 -1.02 6.25
CA ILE A 72 11.57 -1.68 5.99
C ILE A 72 11.76 -2.86 6.96
N ILE A 73 11.45 -2.66 8.24
CA ILE A 73 11.60 -3.68 9.27
C ILE A 73 10.66 -4.86 8.99
N GLU A 74 9.42 -4.56 8.63
CA GLU A 74 8.38 -5.53 8.29
C GLU A 74 8.76 -6.32 7.03
N SER A 75 9.14 -5.66 5.94
CA SER A 75 9.60 -6.34 4.70
C SER A 75 10.74 -7.33 4.95
N PHE A 76 11.74 -6.95 5.75
CA PHE A 76 12.82 -7.88 6.12
C PHE A 76 12.31 -9.05 6.95
N LYS A 77 11.43 -8.81 7.93
CA LYS A 77 10.85 -9.86 8.79
C LYS A 77 9.98 -10.83 8.00
N ASP A 78 9.16 -10.33 7.08
CA ASP A 78 8.30 -11.13 6.20
C ASP A 78 9.13 -12.00 5.24
N ALA A 79 10.28 -11.48 4.80
CA ALA A 79 11.28 -12.25 4.06
C ALA A 79 12.07 -13.26 4.92
N GLY A 80 11.78 -13.37 6.22
CA GLY A 80 12.38 -14.33 7.14
C GLY A 80 13.69 -13.86 7.79
N PHE A 81 14.04 -12.57 7.68
CA PHE A 81 15.15 -12.01 8.45
C PHE A 81 14.74 -11.78 9.90
N ARG A 82 15.74 -11.82 10.79
CA ARG A 82 15.63 -11.32 12.15
C ARG A 82 16.19 -9.91 12.20
N TRP A 83 15.55 -9.05 12.97
CA TRP A 83 15.99 -7.68 13.16
C TRP A 83 16.73 -7.52 14.49
N GLY A 84 17.90 -6.88 14.46
CA GLY A 84 18.73 -6.63 15.65
C GLY A 84 18.08 -5.66 16.66
N GLY A 85 17.02 -4.94 16.25
CA GLY A 85 16.23 -4.12 17.17
C GLY A 85 15.36 -4.92 18.15
N ASP A 86 15.03 -6.18 17.81
CA ASP A 86 14.24 -7.08 18.66
C ASP A 86 15.06 -7.68 19.82
N TRP A 87 16.38 -7.45 19.87
CA TRP A 87 17.23 -8.02 20.91
C TRP A 87 16.96 -7.39 22.29
N ASN A 88 17.07 -8.19 23.36
CA ASN A 88 16.57 -7.80 24.69
C ASN A 88 17.52 -6.89 25.49
N THR A 89 18.83 -7.08 25.34
CA THR A 89 19.87 -6.38 26.13
C THR A 89 20.80 -5.54 25.27
N TYR A 90 20.53 -5.52 23.98
CA TYR A 90 21.30 -4.84 22.95
C TYR A 90 20.32 -4.35 21.90
N CYS A 91 20.57 -3.20 21.30
CA CYS A 91 19.77 -2.66 20.21
C CYS A 91 20.74 -2.44 19.06
N ASP A 92 20.52 -3.17 17.97
CA ASP A 92 21.30 -3.07 16.75
C ASP A 92 20.33 -2.82 15.59
N PRO A 93 19.74 -1.62 15.51
CA PRO A 93 18.61 -1.37 14.63
C PRO A 93 19.00 -1.40 13.16
N MET A 94 20.26 -1.13 12.82
CA MET A 94 20.76 -1.29 11.45
C MET A 94 20.78 -2.75 11.00
N HIS A 95 20.91 -3.71 11.92
CA HIS A 95 21.28 -5.08 11.60
C HIS A 95 20.08 -5.97 11.27
N PHE A 96 20.16 -6.66 10.12
CA PHE A 96 19.24 -7.71 9.72
C PHE A 96 20.03 -8.97 9.38
N GLU A 97 19.62 -10.11 9.92
CA GLU A 97 20.29 -11.40 9.67
C GLU A 97 19.32 -12.50 9.27
N TYR A 98 19.73 -13.28 8.27
CA TYR A 98 19.04 -14.48 7.82
C TYR A 98 19.69 -15.71 8.47
N LEU A 99 19.20 -16.09 9.64
CA LEU A 99 19.63 -17.31 10.33
C LEU A 99 18.69 -18.46 9.98
N SER A 100 19.10 -19.34 9.07
CA SER A 100 18.33 -20.55 8.76
C SER A 100 18.23 -21.44 10.01
N GLY A 101 17.03 -21.51 10.58
CA GLY A 101 16.77 -22.23 11.81
C GLY A 101 15.29 -22.25 12.13
N SER A 102 14.60 -23.28 11.60
CA SER A 102 13.15 -23.55 11.56
C SER A 102 12.50 -23.20 10.22
N VAL A 103 12.92 -23.93 9.20
CA VAL A 103 12.25 -24.00 7.89
C VAL A 103 11.03 -24.91 8.03
N ALA A 104 9.91 -24.32 8.43
CA ALA A 104 8.57 -24.79 8.10
C ALA A 104 7.87 -23.50 7.64
N ASP A 105 8.13 -23.00 6.44
CA ASP A 105 7.37 -23.38 5.25
C ASP A 105 8.05 -23.05 3.92
N VAL A 106 9.38 -22.98 3.85
CA VAL A 106 10.05 -22.90 2.53
C VAL A 106 9.94 -24.27 1.88
N GLN A 107 8.98 -24.37 0.97
CA GLN A 107 8.58 -25.59 0.29
C GLN A 107 9.74 -26.16 -0.52
N GLY A 108 10.49 -27.07 0.11
CA GLY A 108 11.12 -28.20 -0.53
C GLY A 108 12.25 -27.91 -1.50
N ASP A 109 13.31 -27.24 -1.05
CA ASP A 109 14.67 -27.53 -1.55
C ASP A 109 15.72 -27.24 -0.48
N VAL A 110 16.71 -28.13 -0.39
CA VAL A 110 17.89 -27.93 0.46
C VAL A 110 18.71 -26.83 -0.19
N ILE A 111 18.59 -25.60 0.30
CA ILE A 111 19.40 -24.48 -0.19
C ILE A 111 20.80 -24.62 0.43
N ASP A 112 21.74 -25.15 -0.35
CA ASP A 112 23.16 -24.85 -0.14
C ASP A 112 23.29 -23.33 -0.31
N VAL A 113 23.53 -22.62 0.79
CA VAL A 113 23.61 -21.15 0.81
C VAL A 113 24.93 -20.74 0.14
N GLU A 114 24.93 -20.71 -1.20
CA GLU A 114 25.97 -20.02 -1.96
C GLU A 114 25.84 -18.50 -1.74
N GLU A 115 26.98 -17.81 -1.72
CA GLU A 115 27.21 -16.38 -1.42
C GLU A 115 26.25 -15.42 -2.19
N ASP A 116 25.64 -15.90 -3.27
CA ASP A 116 24.67 -15.18 -4.12
C ASP A 116 23.23 -15.15 -3.59
N THR A 117 22.83 -16.09 -2.72
CA THR A 117 21.42 -16.22 -2.30
C THR A 117 20.95 -15.09 -1.39
N THR A 118 21.76 -14.64 -0.43
CA THR A 118 21.36 -13.49 0.41
C THR A 118 21.37 -12.19 -0.37
N ALA A 119 22.35 -11.98 -1.26
CA ALA A 119 22.38 -10.81 -2.12
C ALA A 119 21.14 -10.77 -3.03
N TYR A 120 20.72 -11.93 -3.54
CA TYR A 120 19.50 -12.07 -4.34
C TYR A 120 18.22 -11.81 -3.53
N VAL A 121 18.07 -12.41 -2.33
CA VAL A 121 16.91 -12.17 -1.47
C VAL A 121 16.85 -10.71 -1.02
N VAL A 122 17.98 -10.10 -0.65
CA VAL A 122 18.05 -8.68 -0.30
C VAL A 122 17.71 -7.81 -1.51
N GLN A 123 18.23 -8.11 -2.70
CA GLN A 123 17.89 -7.38 -3.93
C GLN A 123 16.43 -7.59 -4.35
N TYR A 124 15.85 -8.73 -4.04
CA TYR A 124 14.44 -9.06 -4.31
C TYR A 124 13.51 -8.32 -3.34
N VAL A 125 13.76 -8.39 -2.03
CA VAL A 125 12.96 -7.75 -0.97
C VAL A 125 13.09 -6.23 -1.03
N LEU A 126 14.32 -5.72 -1.14
CA LEU A 126 14.54 -4.31 -1.38
C LEU A 126 14.02 -3.92 -2.76
N GLY A 127 14.08 -4.81 -3.75
CA GLY A 127 13.52 -4.60 -5.09
C GLY A 127 12.01 -4.41 -5.06
N GLU A 128 11.25 -5.28 -4.39
CA GLU A 128 9.80 -5.17 -4.23
C GLU A 128 9.41 -3.94 -3.42
N THR A 129 10.11 -3.66 -2.31
CA THR A 129 9.84 -2.45 -1.50
C THR A 129 10.21 -1.17 -2.27
N LEU A 130 11.32 -1.17 -3.02
CA LEU A 130 11.72 -0.07 -3.91
C LEU A 130 10.74 0.13 -5.07
N VAL A 131 10.18 -0.96 -5.61
CA VAL A 131 9.20 -0.92 -6.69
C VAL A 131 7.90 -0.35 -6.16
N GLN A 132 7.43 -0.77 -4.99
CA GLN A 132 6.23 -0.21 -4.36
C GLN A 132 6.40 1.29 -4.04
N GLU A 133 7.52 1.71 -3.46
CA GLU A 133 7.79 3.14 -3.24
C GLU A 133 7.90 3.93 -4.55
N LEU A 134 8.53 3.36 -5.57
CA LEU A 134 8.63 4.00 -6.88
C LEU A 134 7.25 4.11 -7.54
N ASP A 135 6.41 3.09 -7.42
CA ASP A 135 5.05 3.08 -7.96
C ASP A 135 4.17 4.10 -7.23
N VAL A 136 4.29 4.22 -5.90
CA VAL A 136 3.61 5.27 -5.11
C VAL A 136 4.09 6.67 -5.51
N ASP A 137 5.40 6.87 -5.71
CA ASP A 137 5.96 8.14 -6.16
C ASP A 137 5.44 8.53 -7.56
N ILE A 138 5.47 7.60 -8.52
CA ILE A 138 4.95 7.82 -9.88
C ILE A 138 3.45 8.10 -9.82
N PHE A 139 2.69 7.31 -9.06
CA PHE A 139 1.24 7.49 -8.92
C PHE A 139 0.88 8.82 -8.25
N SER A 140 1.62 9.21 -7.21
CA SER A 140 1.47 10.51 -6.55
C SER A 140 1.75 11.66 -7.52
N ASN A 141 2.82 11.55 -8.33
CA ASN A 141 3.13 12.55 -9.36
C ASN A 141 2.03 12.63 -10.41
N MET A 142 1.52 11.49 -10.89
CA MET A 142 0.40 11.42 -11.81
C MET A 142 -0.83 12.15 -11.25
N MET A 143 -1.21 11.86 -9.99
CA MET A 143 -2.32 12.54 -9.33
C MET A 143 -2.07 14.05 -9.20
N GLN A 144 -0.84 14.45 -8.89
CA GLN A 144 -0.46 15.86 -8.80
C GLN A 144 -0.56 16.54 -10.17
N THR A 145 -0.09 15.90 -11.24
CA THR A 145 -0.22 16.38 -12.62
C THR A 145 -1.69 16.57 -13.00
N ILE A 146 -2.54 15.59 -12.70
CA ILE A 146 -3.99 15.70 -12.94
C ILE A 146 -4.59 16.91 -12.20
N SER A 147 -4.19 17.10 -10.94
CA SER A 147 -4.69 18.19 -10.10
C SER A 147 -4.19 19.58 -10.53
N ASP A 148 -2.91 19.72 -10.88
CA ASP A 148 -2.28 21.01 -11.14
C ASP A 148 -2.48 21.50 -12.57
N ASP A 149 -2.43 20.59 -13.55
CA ASP A 149 -2.64 20.92 -14.96
C ASP A 149 -4.13 20.92 -15.36
N GLU A 150 -5.02 20.73 -14.38
CA GLU A 150 -6.48 20.61 -14.57
C GLU A 150 -6.81 19.60 -15.69
N ILE A 151 -6.14 18.44 -15.66
CA ILE A 151 -6.37 17.39 -16.65
C ILE A 151 -7.73 16.75 -16.36
N ASP A 152 -8.65 17.01 -17.28
CA ASP A 152 -9.97 16.41 -17.29
C ASP A 152 -10.00 15.21 -18.25
N PHE A 153 -10.30 14.03 -17.71
CA PHE A 153 -10.55 12.83 -18.49
C PHE A 153 -11.98 12.82 -19.02
N LYS A 154 -12.15 12.30 -20.23
CA LYS A 154 -13.49 12.17 -20.82
C LYS A 154 -14.08 10.82 -20.42
N SER A 155 -15.30 10.87 -19.88
CA SER A 155 -16.16 9.69 -19.67
C SER A 155 -17.36 9.74 -20.63
N TYR A 156 -18.27 8.76 -20.56
CA TYR A 156 -19.43 8.70 -21.44
C TYR A 156 -20.42 9.85 -21.19
N VAL A 157 -20.52 10.31 -19.94
CA VAL A 157 -21.52 11.31 -19.54
C VAL A 157 -20.92 12.66 -19.16
N SER A 158 -19.64 12.71 -18.76
CA SER A 158 -19.02 13.95 -18.25
C SER A 158 -17.50 13.97 -18.36
N THR A 159 -16.88 15.10 -18.01
CA THR A 159 -15.45 15.15 -17.73
C THR A 159 -15.19 14.97 -16.23
N ARG A 160 -14.10 14.31 -15.89
CA ARG A 160 -13.68 14.07 -14.50
C ARG A 160 -12.20 14.38 -14.35
N GLY A 161 -11.89 15.16 -13.31
CA GLY A 161 -10.54 15.43 -12.85
C GLY A 161 -10.39 15.03 -11.38
N CYS A 162 -9.23 15.33 -10.81
CA CYS A 162 -8.92 15.05 -9.41
C CYS A 162 -8.40 16.33 -8.75
N SER A 163 -9.18 16.90 -7.82
CA SER A 163 -8.84 18.14 -7.10
C SER A 163 -8.20 17.86 -5.73
N CYS A 164 -7.21 16.96 -5.70
CA CYS A 164 -6.51 16.57 -4.46
C CYS A 164 -5.58 17.68 -3.92
N GLY A 165 -5.12 18.60 -4.77
CA GLY A 165 -4.28 19.73 -4.35
C GLY A 165 -2.99 19.27 -3.68
N SER A 166 -2.67 19.80 -2.49
CA SER A 166 -1.44 19.39 -1.79
C SER A 166 -1.53 18.01 -1.11
N LYS A 167 -2.65 17.30 -1.25
CA LYS A 167 -2.92 16.00 -0.59
C LYS A 167 -2.79 14.81 -1.53
N CYS A 168 -2.43 15.03 -2.80
CA CYS A 168 -2.34 13.94 -3.78
C CYS A 168 -1.40 12.82 -3.32
N GLY A 169 -0.27 13.17 -2.68
CA GLY A 169 0.65 12.18 -2.09
C GLY A 169 0.05 11.39 -0.92
N ASP A 170 -0.66 12.07 0.00
CA ASP A 170 -1.35 11.41 1.12
C ASP A 170 -2.42 10.43 0.61
N TYR A 171 -3.16 10.84 -0.43
CA TYR A 171 -4.17 9.97 -1.05
C TYR A 171 -3.51 8.78 -1.74
N ALA A 172 -2.41 8.99 -2.47
CA ALA A 172 -1.69 7.93 -3.17
C ALA A 172 -1.20 6.86 -2.19
N ILE A 173 -0.54 7.25 -1.10
CA ILE A 173 -0.10 6.32 -0.05
C ILE A 173 -1.30 5.52 0.47
N LYS A 174 -2.37 6.21 0.89
CA LYS A 174 -3.53 5.53 1.45
C LYS A 174 -4.20 4.59 0.44
N LEU A 175 -4.26 4.97 -0.84
CA LEU A 175 -4.83 4.16 -1.92
C LEU A 175 -4.04 2.85 -2.12
N PHE A 176 -2.71 2.89 -2.10
CA PHE A 176 -1.89 1.69 -2.18
C PHE A 176 -2.02 0.82 -0.93
N ASP A 177 -2.00 1.42 0.27
CA ASP A 177 -2.15 0.69 1.53
C ASP A 177 -3.47 -0.10 1.57
N VAL A 178 -4.59 0.54 1.19
CA VAL A 178 -5.89 -0.13 1.19
C VAL A 178 -6.01 -1.10 0.01
N ALA A 179 -5.40 -0.80 -1.14
CA ALA A 179 -5.41 -1.70 -2.28
C ALA A 179 -4.74 -3.02 -1.94
N GLU A 180 -3.57 -2.98 -1.29
CA GLU A 180 -2.88 -4.17 -0.79
C GLU A 180 -3.71 -4.90 0.26
N LYS A 181 -4.28 -4.18 1.25
CA LYS A 181 -5.07 -4.79 2.34
C LYS A 181 -6.28 -5.58 1.84
N TYR A 182 -6.94 -5.12 0.77
CA TYR A 182 -8.19 -5.71 0.27
C TYR A 182 -8.06 -6.37 -1.11
N ASP A 183 -6.83 -6.62 -1.60
CA ASP A 183 -6.56 -7.21 -2.93
C ASP A 183 -7.28 -6.45 -4.07
N LEU A 184 -7.21 -5.11 -4.02
CA LEU A 184 -7.79 -4.19 -4.99
C LEU A 184 -6.71 -3.58 -5.87
N ASP A 185 -7.14 -2.98 -6.98
CA ASP A 185 -6.28 -2.14 -7.81
C ASP A 185 -6.38 -0.67 -7.37
N PRO A 186 -5.25 0.04 -7.10
CA PRO A 186 -5.28 1.43 -6.68
C PRO A 186 -5.82 2.39 -7.76
N PHE A 187 -5.69 2.07 -9.05
CA PHE A 187 -6.31 2.84 -10.14
C PHE A 187 -7.82 2.69 -10.14
N LEU A 188 -8.35 1.51 -9.77
CA LEU A 188 -9.80 1.32 -9.64
C LEU A 188 -10.36 2.17 -8.51
N LEU A 189 -9.68 2.19 -7.36
CA LEU A 189 -10.06 3.04 -6.23
C LEU A 189 -9.97 4.53 -6.57
N LEU A 190 -8.92 4.96 -7.26
CA LEU A 190 -8.79 6.33 -7.73
C LEU A 190 -9.88 6.71 -8.74
N ALA A 191 -10.21 5.82 -9.68
CA ALA A 191 -11.30 6.05 -10.64
C ALA A 191 -12.65 6.26 -9.93
N ILE A 192 -12.95 5.45 -8.90
CA ILE A 192 -14.14 5.62 -8.06
C ILE A 192 -14.09 6.96 -7.32
N MET A 193 -12.97 7.28 -6.68
CA MET A 193 -12.79 8.55 -5.97
C MET A 193 -13.00 9.77 -6.87
N MET A 194 -12.48 9.72 -8.10
CA MET A 194 -12.64 10.78 -9.10
C MET A 194 -14.10 10.90 -9.57
N GLN A 195 -14.77 9.77 -9.79
CA GLN A 195 -16.18 9.76 -10.19
C GLN A 195 -17.12 10.26 -9.08
N GLU A 196 -16.83 9.93 -7.83
CA GLU A 196 -17.67 10.24 -6.68
C GLU A 196 -17.53 11.69 -6.22
N SER A 197 -16.29 12.21 -6.14
CA SER A 197 -16.03 13.50 -5.51
C SER A 197 -15.12 14.42 -6.31
N SER A 198 -14.60 13.99 -7.46
CA SER A 198 -13.44 14.62 -8.09
C SER A 198 -12.28 14.79 -7.10
N CYS A 199 -12.04 13.79 -6.24
CA CYS A 199 -11.03 13.80 -5.17
C CYS A 199 -11.18 14.92 -4.12
N GLN A 200 -12.41 15.37 -3.86
CA GLN A 200 -12.69 16.38 -2.85
C GLN A 200 -13.12 15.73 -1.53
N TYR A 201 -12.40 16.01 -0.44
CA TYR A 201 -12.67 15.38 0.86
C TYR A 201 -13.82 16.04 1.64
N ASP A 202 -14.21 17.26 1.27
CA ASP A 202 -15.19 18.11 1.97
C ASP A 202 -16.56 18.17 1.28
N VAL A 203 -16.78 17.35 0.24
CA VAL A 203 -18.06 17.29 -0.45
C VAL A 203 -19.10 16.44 0.28
N THR A 204 -20.34 16.89 0.22
CA THR A 204 -21.51 16.14 0.70
C THR A 204 -22.59 16.17 -0.38
N SER A 205 -23.08 15.00 -0.79
CA SER A 205 -24.14 14.90 -1.79
C SER A 205 -25.50 15.31 -1.24
N SER A 206 -26.46 15.52 -2.14
CA SER A 206 -27.88 15.73 -1.77
C SER A 206 -28.49 14.53 -1.02
N ALA A 207 -27.91 13.33 -1.16
CA ALA A 207 -28.28 12.12 -0.44
C ALA A 207 -27.56 11.99 0.92
N SER A 208 -26.82 13.01 1.36
CA SER A 208 -26.01 13.03 2.59
C SER A 208 -24.84 12.05 2.59
N CYS A 209 -24.36 11.64 1.41
CA CYS A 209 -23.13 10.87 1.27
C CYS A 209 -21.93 11.80 1.38
N VAL A 210 -20.82 11.35 1.97
CA VAL A 210 -19.72 12.24 2.39
C VAL A 210 -18.35 11.83 1.83
N GLY A 211 -17.52 12.85 1.60
CA GLY A 211 -16.07 12.71 1.40
C GLY A 211 -15.65 12.16 0.04
N LEU A 212 -14.40 11.72 -0.03
CA LEU A 212 -13.70 11.30 -1.24
C LEU A 212 -14.43 10.19 -2.01
N MET A 213 -14.94 9.21 -1.29
CA MET A 213 -15.59 8.01 -1.83
C MET A 213 -17.13 8.09 -1.76
N GLN A 214 -17.68 9.26 -1.40
CA GLN A 214 -19.13 9.52 -1.22
C GLN A 214 -19.86 8.41 -0.45
N ILE A 215 -19.43 8.17 0.78
CA ILE A 215 -20.00 7.11 1.63
C ILE A 215 -21.38 7.54 2.14
N CYS A 216 -22.42 6.75 1.83
CA CYS A 216 -23.81 7.03 2.25
C CYS A 216 -24.22 6.27 3.52
N SER A 217 -23.59 5.14 3.80
CA SER A 217 -23.75 4.38 5.04
C SER A 217 -22.40 3.86 5.50
N TRP A 218 -22.16 3.95 6.80
CA TRP A 218 -20.93 3.53 7.46
C TRP A 218 -21.09 2.17 8.15
N ASP A 219 -22.26 1.53 8.05
CA ASP A 219 -22.56 0.29 8.79
C ASP A 219 -21.57 -0.83 8.46
N VAL A 220 -21.21 -0.97 7.18
CA VAL A 220 -20.31 -2.02 6.69
C VAL A 220 -18.89 -1.85 7.24
N CYS A 221 -18.39 -0.62 7.32
CA CYS A 221 -17.04 -0.32 7.77
C CYS A 221 -16.95 0.03 9.27
N SER A 222 -18.10 0.09 9.96
CA SER A 222 -18.21 0.58 11.34
C SER A 222 -17.30 -0.12 12.34
N SER A 223 -17.27 -1.46 12.30
CA SER A 223 -16.51 -2.27 13.24
C SER A 223 -15.01 -2.27 12.94
N GLU A 224 -14.66 -2.27 11.66
CA GLU A 224 -13.25 -2.32 11.21
C GLU A 224 -12.55 -0.99 11.51
N LEU A 225 -13.28 0.12 11.39
CA LEU A 225 -12.73 1.48 11.51
C LEU A 225 -13.14 2.21 12.81
N ASP A 226 -13.76 1.51 13.77
CA ASP A 226 -14.25 2.07 15.05
C ASP A 226 -15.09 3.36 14.87
N LEU A 227 -15.96 3.36 13.87
CA LEU A 227 -16.78 4.53 13.54
C LEU A 227 -18.01 4.58 14.44
N ASN A 228 -18.46 5.79 14.76
CA ASN A 228 -19.65 6.01 15.58
C ASN A 228 -20.70 6.84 14.84
N THR A 229 -20.30 7.60 13.82
CA THR A 229 -21.19 8.43 13.02
C THR A 229 -20.61 8.66 11.63
N ILE A 230 -21.48 9.00 10.67
CA ILE A 230 -21.07 9.44 9.32
C ILE A 230 -20.09 10.63 9.30
N ARG A 231 -19.98 11.39 10.41
CA ARG A 231 -19.00 12.49 10.54
C ARG A 231 -17.56 11.99 10.67
N ASP A 232 -17.37 10.75 11.12
CA ASP A 232 -16.07 10.10 11.24
C ASP A 232 -15.52 9.66 9.85
N LEU A 233 -16.26 9.99 8.79
CA LEU A 233 -15.90 9.79 7.38
C LEU A 233 -15.90 11.10 6.58
N SER A 234 -16.01 12.26 7.24
CA SER A 234 -16.15 13.56 6.55
C SER A 234 -15.11 14.57 7.04
N GLY A 235 -14.56 15.34 6.11
CA GLY A 235 -13.56 16.36 6.42
C GLY A 235 -12.14 15.83 6.41
N GLU A 236 -11.19 16.76 6.52
CA GLU A 236 -9.76 16.52 6.34
C GLU A 236 -9.19 15.47 7.29
N ASP A 237 -9.60 15.51 8.56
CA ASP A 237 -9.12 14.56 9.58
C ASP A 237 -9.60 13.11 9.35
N ASN A 238 -10.50 12.88 8.40
CA ASN A 238 -11.15 11.59 8.15
C ASN A 238 -10.90 11.07 6.71
N ILE A 239 -9.88 11.59 6.02
CA ILE A 239 -9.49 11.13 4.67
C ILE A 239 -9.25 9.62 4.68
N ASP A 240 -8.41 9.14 5.59
CA ASP A 240 -8.02 7.73 5.66
C ASP A 240 -9.22 6.81 5.87
N ASN A 241 -10.07 7.15 6.85
CA ASN A 241 -11.29 6.39 7.13
C ASN A 241 -12.26 6.41 5.94
N ASN A 242 -12.35 7.54 5.22
CA ASN A 242 -13.24 7.64 4.07
C ASN A 242 -12.79 6.76 2.89
N ILE A 243 -11.48 6.78 2.58
CA ILE A 243 -10.88 5.93 1.54
C ILE A 243 -11.04 4.45 1.93
N GLU A 244 -10.68 4.10 3.17
CA GLU A 244 -10.72 2.71 3.63
C GLU A 244 -12.16 2.17 3.73
N CYS A 245 -13.12 2.98 4.18
CA CYS A 245 -14.52 2.58 4.17
C CYS A 245 -15.04 2.33 2.74
N GLY A 246 -14.59 3.13 1.76
CA GLY A 246 -14.90 2.89 0.35
C GLY A 246 -14.34 1.56 -0.15
N ALA A 247 -13.10 1.24 0.18
CA ALA A 247 -12.48 -0.05 -0.15
C ALA A 247 -13.22 -1.24 0.47
N ILE A 248 -13.55 -1.16 1.78
CA ILE A 248 -14.33 -2.20 2.49
C ILE A 248 -15.69 -2.44 1.81
N ILE A 249 -16.40 -1.37 1.45
CA ILE A 249 -17.69 -1.50 0.77
C ILE A 249 -17.50 -2.18 -0.59
N LEU A 250 -16.49 -1.79 -1.36
CA LEU A 250 -16.24 -2.37 -2.68
C LEU A 250 -15.91 -3.86 -2.59
N ASP A 251 -15.04 -4.25 -1.67
CA ASP A 251 -14.68 -5.64 -1.37
C ASP A 251 -15.91 -6.47 -0.98
N GLU A 252 -16.75 -5.96 -0.07
CA GLU A 252 -18.02 -6.63 0.29
C GLU A 252 -18.94 -6.82 -0.93
N LYS A 253 -18.99 -5.85 -1.86
CA LYS A 253 -19.78 -5.98 -3.10
C LYS A 253 -19.19 -7.00 -4.07
N TYR A 254 -17.87 -7.14 -4.11
CA TYR A 254 -17.21 -8.16 -4.91
C TYR A 254 -17.54 -9.56 -4.38
N GLU A 255 -17.40 -9.79 -3.08
CA GLU A 255 -17.76 -11.05 -2.43
C GLU A 255 -19.24 -11.40 -2.63
N THR A 256 -20.13 -10.40 -2.51
CA THR A 256 -21.55 -10.56 -2.80
C THR A 256 -21.77 -10.99 -4.25
N ALA A 257 -21.09 -10.35 -5.21
CA ALA A 257 -21.21 -10.67 -6.63
C ALA A 257 -20.76 -12.12 -6.95
N LEU A 258 -19.66 -12.57 -6.33
CA LEU A 258 -19.19 -13.96 -6.46
C LEU A 258 -20.23 -14.97 -5.95
N SER A 259 -20.90 -14.65 -4.83
CA SER A 259 -21.88 -15.54 -4.21
C SER A 259 -23.20 -15.63 -4.97
N ASP A 260 -23.63 -14.53 -5.60
CA ASP A 260 -24.94 -14.40 -6.22
C ASP A 260 -24.93 -14.76 -7.73
N GLY A 261 -23.75 -14.88 -8.34
CA GLY A 261 -23.55 -15.15 -9.76
C GLY A 261 -23.83 -13.95 -10.68
N ASP A 262 -23.66 -14.13 -12.00
CA ASP A 262 -23.88 -13.07 -13.00
C ASP A 262 -25.29 -12.48 -12.89
N ARG A 263 -25.35 -11.16 -12.70
CA ARG A 263 -26.61 -10.42 -12.60
C ARG A 263 -26.84 -9.64 -13.88
N ILE A 264 -28.09 -9.66 -14.36
CA ILE A 264 -28.53 -8.79 -15.44
C ILE A 264 -28.92 -7.46 -14.82
N TYR A 265 -28.25 -6.40 -15.23
CA TYR A 265 -28.51 -5.06 -14.75
C TYR A 265 -29.37 -4.33 -15.78
N ASP A 266 -30.60 -3.98 -15.39
CA ASP A 266 -31.54 -3.26 -16.25
C ASP A 266 -31.51 -1.77 -15.86
N CYS A 267 -30.57 -1.05 -16.44
CA CYS A 267 -30.30 0.36 -16.17
C CYS A 267 -30.71 1.25 -17.36
N GLY A 268 -31.54 0.74 -18.27
CA GLY A 268 -31.81 1.33 -19.59
C GLY A 268 -30.85 0.82 -20.68
N LEU A 269 -29.70 0.30 -20.28
CA LEU A 269 -28.88 -0.67 -21.02
C LEU A 269 -29.11 -2.04 -20.38
N LYS A 270 -29.25 -3.09 -21.19
CA LYS A 270 -29.27 -4.47 -20.70
C LYS A 270 -27.86 -5.02 -20.77
N GLU A 271 -27.09 -4.78 -19.72
CA GLU A 271 -25.72 -5.26 -19.62
C GLU A 271 -25.62 -6.33 -18.53
N THR A 272 -24.66 -7.24 -18.73
CA THR A 272 -24.27 -8.22 -17.72
C THR A 272 -22.89 -7.81 -17.25
N TYR A 273 -22.77 -7.49 -15.96
CA TYR A 273 -21.48 -7.27 -15.33
C TYR A 273 -21.05 -8.54 -14.61
N ASN A 274 -19.74 -8.75 -14.54
CA ASN A 274 -19.08 -9.83 -13.81
C ASN A 274 -17.96 -9.25 -12.93
N ASP A 275 -17.52 -10.05 -11.96
CA ASP A 275 -16.35 -9.77 -11.12
C ASP A 275 -16.36 -8.34 -10.54
N TRP A 276 -15.28 -7.58 -10.72
CA TRP A 276 -15.15 -6.19 -10.26
C TRP A 276 -16.18 -5.24 -10.87
N SER A 277 -16.63 -5.48 -12.10
CA SER A 277 -17.67 -4.64 -12.71
C SER A 277 -19.01 -4.79 -11.99
N SER A 278 -19.30 -6.00 -11.48
CA SER A 278 -20.46 -6.23 -10.61
C SER A 278 -20.31 -5.56 -9.26
N ALA A 279 -19.10 -5.54 -8.70
CA ALA A 279 -18.79 -4.85 -7.45
C ALA A 279 -18.96 -3.33 -7.58
N VAL A 280 -18.39 -2.72 -8.61
CA VAL A 280 -18.52 -1.28 -8.94
C VAL A 280 -19.99 -0.91 -9.16
N ARG A 281 -20.72 -1.75 -9.91
CA ARG A 281 -22.17 -1.54 -10.06
C ARG A 281 -22.87 -1.60 -8.71
N GLY A 282 -22.44 -2.51 -7.85
CA GLY A 282 -23.00 -2.68 -6.53
C GLY A 282 -22.70 -1.54 -5.57
N TYR A 283 -21.53 -0.91 -5.71
CA TYR A 283 -21.08 0.26 -4.99
C TYR A 283 -21.99 1.46 -5.25
N ASN A 284 -22.30 1.72 -6.52
CA ASN A 284 -23.22 2.80 -6.93
C ASN A 284 -24.64 2.64 -6.37
N GLY A 285 -25.04 1.41 -6.06
CA GLY A 285 -26.29 1.10 -5.36
C GLY A 285 -27.33 0.37 -6.21
N TRP A 286 -28.31 -0.21 -5.51
CA TRP A 286 -29.31 -1.13 -6.06
C TRP A 286 -30.73 -0.63 -5.76
N THR A 287 -31.67 -0.95 -6.66
CA THR A 287 -33.07 -1.09 -6.25
C THR A 287 -33.40 -2.56 -5.98
N SER A 288 -34.42 -2.81 -5.16
CA SER A 288 -34.88 -4.15 -4.74
C SER A 288 -35.37 -5.06 -5.88
N VAL A 289 -35.32 -4.60 -7.14
CA VAL A 289 -35.78 -5.31 -8.34
C VAL A 289 -34.66 -5.49 -9.39
N GLY A 290 -33.40 -5.28 -9.02
CA GLY A 290 -32.26 -5.41 -9.95
C GLY A 290 -32.22 -4.34 -11.04
N ARG A 291 -32.87 -3.19 -10.79
CA ARG A 291 -32.80 -2.01 -11.65
C ARG A 291 -31.91 -0.96 -11.03
N CYS A 292 -31.07 -0.31 -11.82
CA CYS A 292 -30.48 0.95 -11.38
C CYS A 292 -31.58 2.02 -11.24
N SER A 293 -31.31 3.08 -10.48
CA SER A 293 -32.06 4.32 -10.65
C SER A 293 -31.85 4.77 -12.11
N SER A 294 -32.90 4.69 -12.93
CA SER A 294 -32.82 4.93 -14.38
C SER A 294 -32.76 6.43 -14.73
N VAL A 295 -32.00 7.20 -13.95
CA VAL A 295 -31.95 8.66 -14.03
C VAL A 295 -30.50 9.12 -14.22
N GLY A 296 -30.23 9.73 -15.37
CA GLY A 296 -28.99 10.46 -15.65
C GLY A 296 -27.72 9.60 -15.65
N ASP A 297 -26.68 10.10 -14.99
CA ASP A 297 -25.31 9.59 -15.05
C ASP A 297 -25.14 8.19 -14.41
N GLN A 298 -26.12 7.71 -13.65
CA GLN A 298 -26.05 6.39 -13.01
C GLN A 298 -26.15 5.22 -13.99
N VAL A 299 -26.67 5.47 -15.20
CA VAL A 299 -26.75 4.44 -16.26
C VAL A 299 -25.36 3.97 -16.66
N TYR A 300 -24.45 4.91 -16.88
CA TYR A 300 -23.11 4.66 -17.41
C TYR A 300 -22.03 4.59 -16.32
N TYR A 301 -22.41 4.52 -15.05
CA TYR A 301 -21.46 4.60 -13.94
C TYR A 301 -20.31 3.59 -14.05
N VAL A 302 -20.59 2.32 -14.38
CA VAL A 302 -19.54 1.30 -14.52
C VAL A 302 -18.65 1.61 -15.72
N GLU A 303 -19.25 2.01 -16.83
CA GLU A 303 -18.57 2.36 -18.07
C GLU A 303 -17.68 3.60 -17.88
N ASP A 304 -18.14 4.60 -17.14
CA ASP A 304 -17.36 5.79 -16.79
C ASP A 304 -16.17 5.43 -15.91
N ILE A 305 -16.35 4.57 -14.91
CA ILE A 305 -15.26 4.08 -14.05
C ILE A 305 -14.22 3.30 -14.86
N GLN A 306 -14.66 2.40 -15.73
CA GLN A 306 -13.75 1.64 -16.60
C GLN A 306 -12.96 2.54 -17.54
N GLU A 307 -13.62 3.55 -18.11
CA GLU A 307 -12.98 4.53 -18.99
C GLU A 307 -11.96 5.40 -18.24
N LEU A 308 -12.26 5.79 -16.99
CA LEU A 308 -11.31 6.49 -16.13
C LEU A 308 -10.12 5.61 -15.75
N TYR A 309 -10.38 4.38 -15.32
CA TYR A 309 -9.36 3.40 -14.99
C TYR A 309 -8.36 3.21 -16.14
N ASN A 310 -8.86 3.02 -17.36
CA ASN A 310 -7.99 2.84 -18.53
C ASN A 310 -7.14 4.09 -18.82
N GLN A 311 -7.74 5.29 -18.76
CA GLN A 311 -7.01 6.54 -18.98
C GLN A 311 -5.95 6.80 -17.90
N LEU A 312 -6.24 6.47 -16.64
CA LEU A 312 -5.27 6.57 -15.55
C LEU A 312 -4.11 5.59 -15.73
N ALA A 313 -4.40 4.35 -16.11
CA ALA A 313 -3.35 3.36 -16.40
C ALA A 313 -2.49 3.77 -17.61
N GLU A 314 -3.07 4.36 -18.65
CA GLU A 314 -2.32 4.92 -19.79
C GLU A 314 -1.39 6.05 -19.35
N LEU A 315 -1.91 7.01 -18.58
CA LEU A 315 -1.12 8.13 -18.07
C LEU A 315 0.02 7.67 -17.16
N TYR A 316 -0.23 6.71 -16.29
CA TYR A 316 0.80 6.11 -15.44
C TYR A 316 1.94 5.49 -16.24
N ASN A 317 1.62 4.74 -17.30
CA ASN A 317 2.62 4.13 -18.17
C ASN A 317 3.47 5.17 -18.91
N ASP A 318 2.88 6.33 -19.26
CA ASP A 318 3.61 7.45 -19.85
C ASP A 318 4.56 8.12 -18.82
N GLU A 319 4.19 8.19 -17.54
CA GLU A 319 5.06 8.73 -16.48
C GLU A 319 6.15 7.75 -16.02
N ALA A 320 5.88 6.44 -16.09
CA ALA A 320 6.82 5.38 -15.70
C ALA A 320 7.91 5.09 -16.76
N GLY A 321 7.71 5.53 -18.01
CA GLY A 321 8.61 5.29 -19.16
C GLY A 321 9.78 6.26 -19.29
#